data_AF-A0A6J4XEI0-F1
#
_entry.id   AF-A0A6J4XEI0-F1
#
_cell.length_a   1.000
_cell.length_b   1.000
_cell.length_c   1.000
_cell.angle_alpha   90.00
_cell.angle_beta   90.00
_cell.angle_gamma   90.00
#
_symmetry.space_group_name_H-M   'P 1'
#
loop_
_entity.id
_entity.type
_entity.pdbx_description
1 polymer ?
#
loop_
_entity_poly.entity_id
_entity_poly.type
_entity_poly.pdbx_seq_one_letter_code
_entity_poly.pdbx_strand_id
1 'polypeptide(L)'
;MNSGKEEHNVTELQAVKDIPQIVDSKVTMLIAAGAAMAANCEPCLNRVVPDLIEAGVAEEDIRKAVEIGQFVKDKPAAIMKEAADALTGSSLSEPRDSEGCPAEALKQQAAAAQISA
;
A
#
# COMPACT_ATOMS: atom_id res chain seq x y z
N MET A 1 48.28 -13.06 -21.85
CA MET A 1 47.20 -13.02 -20.83
C MET A 1 45.99 -12.40 -21.49
N ASN A 2 45.01 -13.25 -21.89
CA ASN A 2 43.76 -12.85 -22.53
C ASN A 2 42.69 -12.58 -21.45
N SER A 3 42.17 -11.35 -21.38
CA SER A 3 40.87 -11.08 -20.76
C SER A 3 39.83 -11.05 -21.86
N GLY A 4 39.09 -12.14 -22.01
CA GLY A 4 37.91 -12.20 -22.87
C GLY A 4 36.81 -11.34 -22.27
N LYS A 5 36.28 -10.42 -23.07
CA LYS A 5 35.01 -9.76 -22.79
C LYS A 5 33.93 -10.74 -23.20
N GLU A 6 33.10 -11.19 -22.26
CA GLU A 6 31.88 -11.93 -22.59
C GLU A 6 30.91 -10.96 -23.27
N GLU A 7 30.85 -11.06 -24.59
CA GLU A 7 29.83 -10.42 -25.40
C GLU A 7 28.51 -11.15 -25.14
N HIS A 8 27.64 -10.54 -24.34
CA HIS A 8 26.27 -11.01 -24.16
C HIS A 8 25.55 -10.91 -25.50
N ASN A 9 25.38 -12.07 -26.16
CA ASN A 9 24.81 -12.21 -27.49
C ASN A 9 23.30 -11.95 -27.46
N VAL A 10 22.87 -10.86 -28.10
CA VAL A 10 21.47 -10.38 -28.20
C VAL A 10 20.54 -11.35 -28.93
N THR A 11 21.06 -12.43 -29.53
CA THR A 11 20.29 -13.40 -30.33
C THR A 11 19.30 -14.23 -29.50
N GLU A 12 19.46 -14.32 -28.17
CA GLU A 12 18.56 -15.09 -27.29
C GLU A 12 17.23 -14.36 -26.98
N LEU A 13 17.14 -13.05 -27.22
CA LEU A 13 15.89 -12.27 -27.03
C LEU A 13 14.79 -12.59 -28.06
N GLN A 14 15.10 -13.29 -29.14
CA GLN A 14 14.13 -13.56 -30.21
C GLN A 14 13.24 -14.79 -29.93
N ALA A 15 13.56 -15.59 -28.91
CA ALA A 15 12.76 -16.74 -28.46
C ALA A 15 11.62 -16.37 -27.48
N VAL A 16 11.54 -15.10 -27.06
CA VAL A 16 10.56 -14.63 -26.05
C VAL A 16 9.22 -14.22 -26.67
N LYS A 17 9.08 -14.30 -28.00
CA LYS A 17 7.89 -13.82 -28.73
C LYS A 17 6.64 -14.70 -28.55
N ASP A 18 6.78 -15.90 -28.02
CA ASP A 18 5.68 -16.88 -27.90
C ASP A 18 5.18 -17.09 -26.45
N ILE A 19 5.56 -16.23 -25.50
CA ILE A 19 5.05 -16.32 -24.11
C ILE A 19 3.72 -15.56 -23.99
N PRO A 20 2.61 -16.23 -23.60
CA PRO A 20 1.33 -15.56 -23.43
C PRO A 20 1.42 -14.51 -22.32
N GLN A 21 0.93 -13.30 -22.61
CA GLN A 21 0.83 -12.23 -21.63
C GLN A 21 -0.26 -12.56 -20.61
N ILE A 22 0.13 -12.62 -19.33
CA ILE A 22 -0.80 -12.86 -18.21
C ILE A 22 -1.45 -11.55 -17.76
N VAL A 23 -0.73 -10.43 -17.87
CA VAL A 23 -1.22 -9.11 -17.46
C VAL A 23 -2.10 -8.53 -18.57
N ASP A 24 -3.34 -8.98 -18.62
CA ASP A 24 -4.39 -8.42 -19.47
C ASP A 24 -5.10 -7.23 -18.79
N SER A 25 -6.17 -6.73 -19.39
CA SER A 25 -6.93 -5.60 -18.85
C SER A 25 -7.50 -5.86 -17.45
N LYS A 26 -8.06 -7.06 -17.20
CA LYS A 26 -8.65 -7.40 -15.89
C LYS A 26 -7.57 -7.56 -14.84
N VAL A 27 -6.47 -8.23 -15.19
CA VAL A 27 -5.31 -8.38 -14.31
C VAL A 27 -4.67 -7.02 -14.00
N THR A 28 -4.60 -6.11 -14.98
CA THR A 28 -4.11 -4.74 -14.76
C THR A 28 -4.97 -3.97 -13.76
N MET A 29 -6.30 -4.10 -13.85
CA MET A 29 -7.21 -3.45 -12.91
C MET A 29 -7.11 -4.05 -11.50
N LEU A 30 -6.94 -5.37 -11.37
CA LEU A 30 -6.70 -6.02 -10.07
C LEU A 30 -5.38 -5.53 -9.44
N ILE A 31 -4.31 -5.40 -10.23
CA ILE A 31 -3.05 -4.79 -9.79
C ILE A 31 -3.29 -3.35 -9.32
N ALA A 32 -4.10 -2.57 -10.05
CA ALA A 32 -4.41 -1.19 -9.68
C ALA A 32 -5.20 -1.11 -8.36
N ALA A 33 -6.15 -2.01 -8.10
CA ALA A 33 -6.88 -2.07 -6.84
C ALA A 33 -5.96 -2.38 -5.65
N GLY A 34 -5.08 -3.39 -5.79
CA GLY A 34 -4.09 -3.72 -4.77
C GLY A 34 -3.09 -2.58 -4.52
N ALA A 35 -2.61 -1.93 -5.58
CA ALA A 35 -1.71 -0.77 -5.47
C ALA A 35 -2.40 0.43 -4.80
N ALA A 36 -3.66 0.70 -5.14
CA ALA A 36 -4.45 1.76 -4.50
C ALA A 36 -4.61 1.53 -3.00
N MET A 37 -4.86 0.27 -2.58
CA MET A 37 -4.90 -0.08 -1.16
C MET A 37 -3.54 0.11 -0.50
N ALA A 38 -2.46 -0.41 -1.10
CA ALA A 38 -1.12 -0.30 -0.55
C ALA A 38 -0.66 1.15 -0.36
N ALA A 39 -1.09 2.04 -1.27
CA ALA A 39 -0.74 3.47 -1.26
C ALA A 39 -1.70 4.36 -0.44
N ASN A 40 -2.69 3.79 0.27
CA ASN A 40 -3.75 4.54 0.96
C ASN A 40 -4.53 5.52 0.03
N CYS A 41 -4.67 5.23 -1.26
CA CYS A 41 -5.38 6.10 -2.20
C CYS A 41 -6.89 5.75 -2.25
N GLU A 42 -7.66 6.28 -1.31
CA GLU A 42 -9.13 6.14 -1.28
C GLU A 42 -9.84 6.51 -2.60
N PRO A 43 -9.57 7.67 -3.24
CA PRO A 43 -10.23 8.00 -4.51
C PRO A 43 -9.84 7.03 -5.65
N CYS A 44 -8.64 6.44 -5.60
CA CYS A 44 -8.25 5.42 -6.57
C CYS A 44 -9.05 4.13 -6.37
N LEU A 45 -9.26 3.68 -5.11
CA LEU A 45 -10.10 2.52 -4.81
C LEU A 45 -11.55 2.75 -5.23
N ASN A 46 -12.12 3.91 -4.89
CA ASN A 46 -13.49 4.29 -5.24
C ASN A 46 -13.72 4.34 -6.75
N ARG A 47 -12.66 4.54 -7.55
CA ARG A 47 -12.72 4.49 -9.01
C ARG A 47 -12.53 3.07 -9.55
N VAL A 48 -11.50 2.35 -9.12
CA VAL A 48 -11.08 1.09 -9.76
C VAL A 48 -11.99 -0.09 -9.40
N VAL A 49 -12.52 -0.13 -8.17
CA VAL A 49 -13.37 -1.25 -7.73
C VAL A 49 -14.69 -1.32 -8.52
N PRO A 50 -15.43 -0.22 -8.75
CA PRO A 50 -16.60 -0.26 -9.63
C PRO A 50 -16.27 -0.70 -11.07
N ASP A 51 -15.18 -0.19 -11.65
CA ASP A 51 -14.73 -0.57 -13.01
C ASP A 51 -14.47 -2.09 -13.11
N LEU A 52 -13.89 -2.70 -12.07
CA LEU A 52 -13.66 -4.16 -11.98
C LEU A 52 -14.98 -4.95 -11.93
N ILE A 53 -15.94 -4.48 -11.15
CA ILE A 53 -17.27 -5.11 -11.03
C ILE A 53 -18.00 -5.04 -12.38
N GLU A 54 -17.99 -3.87 -13.04
CA GLU A 54 -18.60 -3.68 -14.36
C GLU A 54 -17.95 -4.56 -15.43
N ALA A 55 -16.63 -4.78 -15.34
CA ALA A 55 -15.90 -5.68 -16.22
C ALA A 55 -16.16 -7.18 -15.95
N GLY A 56 -17.00 -7.52 -14.96
CA GLY A 56 -17.33 -8.89 -14.59
C GLY A 56 -16.13 -9.66 -14.02
N VAL A 57 -15.30 -8.99 -13.22
CA VAL A 57 -14.29 -9.66 -12.38
C VAL A 57 -14.98 -10.19 -11.13
N ALA A 58 -14.61 -11.40 -10.71
CA ALA A 58 -15.21 -12.03 -9.55
C ALA A 58 -14.88 -11.26 -8.28
N GLU A 59 -15.85 -11.09 -7.37
CA GLU A 59 -15.67 -10.30 -6.15
C GLU A 59 -14.56 -10.88 -5.25
N GLU A 60 -14.36 -12.20 -5.27
CA GLU A 60 -13.26 -12.86 -4.56
C GLU A 60 -11.88 -12.42 -5.05
N ASP A 61 -11.69 -12.20 -6.35
CA ASP A 61 -10.41 -11.75 -6.92
C ASP A 61 -10.15 -10.29 -6.53
N ILE A 62 -11.18 -9.44 -6.58
CA ILE A 62 -11.11 -8.04 -6.16
C ILE A 62 -10.73 -7.97 -4.67
N ARG A 63 -11.43 -8.73 -3.82
CA ARG A 63 -11.15 -8.83 -2.39
C ARG A 63 -9.71 -9.28 -2.14
N LYS A 64 -9.26 -10.31 -2.87
CA LYS A 64 -7.90 -10.84 -2.72
C LYS A 64 -6.84 -9.80 -3.08
N ALA A 65 -7.04 -9.05 -4.16
CA ALA A 65 -6.13 -7.99 -4.56
C ALA A 65 -6.01 -6.89 -3.49
N VAL A 66 -7.14 -6.48 -2.90
CA VAL A 66 -7.17 -5.49 -1.82
C VAL A 66 -6.51 -6.03 -0.55
N GLU A 67 -6.79 -7.28 -0.15
CA GLU A 67 -6.13 -7.92 1.01
C GLU A 67 -4.61 -7.98 0.86
N ILE A 68 -4.12 -8.30 -0.34
CA ILE A 68 -2.68 -8.27 -0.65
C ILE A 68 -2.12 -6.85 -0.50
N GLY A 69 -2.82 -5.84 -1.01
CA GLY A 69 -2.43 -4.44 -0.85
C GLY A 69 -2.36 -4.01 0.61
N GLN A 70 -3.34 -4.41 1.43
CA GLN A 70 -3.37 -4.15 2.87
C GLN A 70 -2.21 -4.84 3.59
N PHE A 71 -1.94 -6.12 3.29
CA PHE A 71 -0.79 -6.85 3.82
C PHE A 71 0.55 -6.14 3.52
N VAL A 72 0.72 -5.66 2.28
CA VAL A 72 1.94 -4.92 1.88
C VAL A 72 2.06 -3.59 2.64
N LYS A 73 0.95 -2.88 2.84
CA LYS A 73 0.88 -1.60 3.58
C LYS A 73 1.22 -1.75 5.07
N ASP A 74 0.86 -2.88 5.69
CA ASP A 74 1.04 -3.06 7.13
C ASP A 74 2.50 -3.07 7.56
N LYS A 75 3.40 -3.62 6.73
CA LYS A 75 4.83 -3.67 7.06
C LYS A 75 5.51 -2.29 7.17
N PRO A 76 5.43 -1.38 6.18
CA PRO A 76 5.99 -0.05 6.32
C PRO A 76 5.28 0.76 7.41
N ALA A 77 3.97 0.55 7.62
CA ALA A 77 3.27 1.20 8.74
C ALA A 77 3.83 0.78 10.11
N ALA A 78 4.14 -0.51 10.30
CA ALA A 78 4.79 -1.01 11.51
C ALA A 78 6.18 -0.39 11.72
N ILE A 79 7.01 -0.36 10.67
CA ILE A 79 8.36 0.25 10.73
C ILE A 79 8.29 1.74 11.10
N MET A 80 7.32 2.48 10.55
CA MET A 80 7.12 3.89 10.89
C MET A 80 6.76 4.09 12.36
N LYS A 81 5.92 3.22 12.91
CA LYS A 81 5.56 3.24 14.34
C LYS A 81 6.77 2.97 15.23
N GLU A 82 7.55 1.95 14.91
CA GLU A 82 8.80 1.62 15.61
C GLU A 82 9.79 2.80 15.59
N ALA A 83 9.94 3.45 14.43
CA ALA A 83 10.80 4.63 14.29
C ALA A 83 10.31 5.81 15.13
N ALA A 84 8.99 6.07 15.13
CA ALA A 84 8.41 7.13 15.96
C ALA A 84 8.63 6.87 17.46
N ASP A 85 8.48 5.62 17.90
CA ASP A 85 8.72 5.21 19.29
C ASP A 85 10.18 5.46 19.69
N ALA A 86 11.13 5.06 18.84
CA ALA A 86 12.55 5.30 19.08
C ALA A 86 12.93 6.79 19.13
N LEU A 87 12.30 7.63 18.30
CA LEU A 87 12.63 9.06 18.18
C LEU A 87 11.95 9.94 19.23
N THR A 88 10.75 9.57 19.66
CA THR A 88 9.89 10.44 20.48
C THR A 88 9.58 9.87 21.86
N GLY A 89 9.90 8.59 22.11
CA GLY A 89 9.48 7.88 23.31
C GLY A 89 8.00 7.53 23.34
N SER A 90 7.31 7.61 22.20
CA SER A 90 5.94 7.10 22.05
C SER A 90 5.90 5.56 22.16
N SER A 91 4.71 4.97 22.07
CA SER A 91 4.53 3.51 22.03
C SER A 91 3.45 3.13 21.00
N LEU A 92 3.51 3.74 19.81
CA LEU A 92 2.58 3.56 18.69
C LEU A 92 2.63 2.15 18.09
N SER A 93 3.73 1.43 18.30
CA SER A 93 3.89 0.03 17.91
C SER A 93 3.10 -0.95 18.79
N GLU A 94 2.74 -0.55 20.02
CA GLU A 94 1.92 -1.36 20.91
C GLU A 94 0.45 -1.36 20.47
N PRO A 95 -0.28 -2.48 20.60
CA PRO A 95 -1.73 -2.51 20.38
C PRO A 95 -2.43 -1.58 21.37
N ARG A 96 -3.23 -0.65 20.87
CA ARG A 96 -4.07 0.22 21.69
C ARG A 96 -5.46 0.35 21.07
N ASP A 97 -6.46 0.51 21.92
CA ASP A 97 -7.79 0.90 21.48
C ASP A 97 -7.75 2.30 20.87
N SER A 98 -8.64 2.57 19.91
CA SER A 98 -8.69 3.88 19.25
C SER A 98 -9.14 4.95 20.24
N GLU A 99 -8.18 5.68 20.80
CA GLU A 99 -8.46 6.95 21.46
C GLU A 99 -8.62 8.04 20.38
N GLY A 100 -9.53 8.99 20.62
CA GLY A 100 -9.85 10.07 19.67
C GLY A 100 -8.64 10.93 19.29
N CYS A 101 -8.85 12.00 18.52
CA CYS A 101 -7.73 12.82 18.05
C CYS A 101 -7.01 13.48 19.23
N PRO A 102 -5.69 13.29 19.42
CA PRO A 102 -4.96 13.87 20.55
C PRO A 102 -5.04 15.41 20.60
N ALA A 103 -5.29 16.06 19.47
CA ALA A 103 -5.50 17.50 19.39
C ALA A 103 -6.78 17.98 20.10
N GLU A 104 -7.78 17.11 20.28
CA GLU A 104 -9.04 17.44 20.95
C GLU A 104 -8.84 17.54 22.46
N ALA A 105 -8.07 16.62 23.05
CA ALA A 105 -7.71 16.65 24.47
C ALA A 105 -6.93 17.92 24.84
N LEU A 106 -6.02 18.36 23.97
CA LEU A 106 -5.26 19.61 24.16
C LEU A 106 -6.17 20.85 24.11
N LYS A 107 -7.15 20.88 23.21
CA LYS A 107 -8.14 21.98 23.14
C LYS A 107 -8.98 22.10 24.41
N GLN A 108 -9.41 20.97 24.99
CA GLN A 108 -10.19 20.95 26.23
C GLN A 108 -9.39 21.40 27.44
N GLN A 109 -8.12 21.03 27.54
CA GLN A 109 -7.23 21.49 28.61
C GLN A 109 -6.94 23.00 28.50
N ALA A 110 -6.71 23.50 27.28
CA ALA A 110 -6.53 24.93 27.04
C ALA A 110 -7.79 25.75 27.37
N ALA A 111 -8.99 25.24 27.04
CA ALA A 111 -10.25 25.89 27.37
C ALA A 111 -10.53 25.92 28.89
N ALA A 112 -10.22 24.84 29.61
CA ALA A 112 -10.37 24.79 31.07
C ALA A 112 -9.43 25.76 31.82
N ALA A 113 -8.21 25.96 31.32
CA ALA A 113 -7.25 26.90 31.88
C ALA A 113 -7.70 28.37 31.70
N GLN A 114 -8.46 28.70 30.66
CA GLN A 114 -8.95 30.06 30.40
C GLN A 114 -10.22 30.44 31.19
N ILE A 115 -10.92 29.47 31.79
CA ILE A 115 -12.11 29.72 32.63
C ILE A 115 -11.72 29.98 34.10
N SER A 116 -10.46 29.70 34.46
CA SER A 116 -9.93 29.81 35.83
C SER A 116 -9.04 31.05 36.04
N ALA A 117 -8.94 31.93 35.05
CA ALA A 117 -8.18 33.19 35.07
C ALA A 117 -9.13 34.38 34.89
#